data_AF-A0A8S2QGG4-F1
#
_entry.id   AF-A0A8S2QGG4-F1
#
_cell.length_a   1.000
_cell.length_b   1.000
_cell.length_c   1.000
_cell.angle_alpha   90.00
_cell.angle_beta   90.00
_cell.angle_gamma   90.00
#
_symmetry.space_group_name_H-M   'P 1'
#
loop_
_entity.id
_entity.type
_entity.pdbx_description
1 polymer ?
#
loop_
_entity_poly.entity_id
_entity_poly.type
_entity_poly.pdbx_seq_one_letter_code
_entity_poly.pdbx_strand_id
1 'polypeptide(L)'
;GSYGFAFKDLGDKYDYLSENSFGSESLIRGEGGGNESKKSEKVTTKSVRNYATFEKALTLDWKPNRRQATIRSAVTTYNLLRGLLAFYEQYHRSPALATRDVDVPNLMIILERMTSSTAAAASSSSSSNNINIEKWNEELLKDVLTDNNAVASIVGGIMSHDIIKAISKQEPKDNFFFFNGLSCAGLSIPIAC
;
A
#
# COMPACT_ATOMS: atom_id res chain seq x y z
N GLY A 1 13.55 8.06 -3.20
CA GLY A 1 14.54 6.99 -3.45
C GLY A 1 13.92 5.82 -4.16
N SER A 2 14.33 4.60 -3.83
CA SER A 2 13.80 3.36 -4.41
C SER A 2 12.45 2.93 -3.83
N TYR A 3 11.91 3.68 -2.87
CA TYR A 3 10.62 3.41 -2.22
C TYR A 3 9.55 4.38 -2.71
N GLY A 4 8.29 3.92 -2.72
CA GLY A 4 7.15 4.73 -3.08
C GLY A 4 5.86 4.23 -2.48
N PHE A 5 4.87 5.10 -2.38
CA PHE A 5 3.53 4.74 -1.93
C PHE A 5 2.49 5.56 -2.67
N ALA A 6 1.27 5.02 -2.74
CA ALA A 6 0.08 5.77 -3.10
C ALA A 6 -1.00 5.46 -2.07
N PHE A 7 -1.74 6.49 -1.68
CA PHE A 7 -2.88 6.35 -0.79
C PHE A 7 -4.12 6.95 -1.45
N LYS A 8 -5.26 6.32 -1.24
CA LYS A 8 -6.54 6.87 -1.65
C LYS A 8 -7.57 6.80 -0.53
N ASP A 9 -8.24 7.92 -0.40
CA ASP A 9 -9.40 8.13 0.44
C ASP A 9 -10.48 8.75 -0.44
N LEU A 10 -11.53 7.98 -0.69
CA LEU A 10 -12.69 8.40 -1.47
C LEU A 10 -13.90 8.73 -0.57
N GLY A 11 -13.65 8.88 0.73
CA GLY A 11 -14.64 9.18 1.76
C GLY A 11 -15.43 7.97 2.25
N ASP A 12 -16.36 8.27 3.16
CA ASP A 12 -17.18 7.27 3.86
C ASP A 12 -18.17 6.54 2.95
N LYS A 13 -18.51 7.11 1.79
CA LYS A 13 -19.46 6.53 0.84
C LYS A 13 -19.01 6.82 -0.58
N TYR A 14 -18.33 5.85 -1.17
CA TYR A 14 -17.96 5.88 -2.57
C TYR A 14 -18.83 4.91 -3.38
N ASP A 15 -19.70 5.47 -4.22
CA ASP A 15 -20.55 4.71 -5.13
C ASP A 15 -19.78 4.33 -6.40
N TYR A 16 -19.92 3.07 -6.82
CA TYR A 16 -19.30 2.53 -8.03
C TYR A 16 -20.15 1.47 -8.73
N LEU A 17 -19.81 1.19 -9.97
CA LEU A 17 -20.36 0.13 -10.79
C LEU A 17 -19.46 -1.10 -10.68
N SER A 18 -20.00 -2.18 -10.13
CA SER A 18 -19.34 -3.49 -10.09
C SER A 18 -19.83 -4.35 -11.24
N GLU A 19 -18.91 -4.90 -12.02
CA GLU A 19 -19.21 -5.97 -12.97
C GLU A 19 -19.22 -7.30 -12.23
N ASN A 20 -20.42 -7.83 -11.97
CA ASN A 20 -20.57 -9.17 -11.44
C ASN A 20 -20.80 -10.12 -12.62
N SER A 21 -19.88 -11.07 -12.82
CA SER A 21 -20.11 -12.19 -13.73
C SER A 21 -20.89 -13.26 -12.98
N PHE A 22 -22.19 -13.34 -13.20
CA PHE A 22 -22.95 -14.53 -12.80
C PHE A 22 -22.67 -15.62 -13.84
N GLY A 23 -22.15 -16.75 -13.40
CA GLY A 23 -22.11 -17.94 -14.24
C GLY A 23 -23.53 -18.43 -14.43
N SER A 24 -24.22 -17.98 -15.48
CA SER A 24 -25.47 -18.61 -15.89
C SER A 24 -25.13 -19.98 -16.48
N GLU A 25 -25.40 -21.05 -15.75
CA GLU A 25 -25.57 -22.38 -16.35
C GLU A 25 -26.82 -22.34 -17.23
N SER A 26 -26.67 -21.91 -18.48
CA SER A 26 -27.70 -22.19 -19.49
C SER A 26 -27.45 -23.60 -20.01
N LEU A 27 -28.17 -24.58 -19.47
CA LEU A 27 -28.33 -25.89 -20.10
C LEU A 27 -29.17 -25.70 -21.38
N ILE A 28 -28.51 -25.44 -22.52
CA ILE A 28 -29.13 -25.66 -23.82
C ILE A 28 -28.65 -27.04 -24.28
N ARG A 29 -29.48 -28.06 -24.05
CA ARG A 29 -29.24 -29.41 -24.59
C ARG A 29 -29.52 -29.38 -26.11
N GLY A 30 -28.48 -29.13 -26.89
CA GLY A 30 -28.45 -29.39 -28.34
C GLY A 30 -27.59 -30.62 -28.63
N GLU A 31 -28.21 -31.70 -29.10
CA GLU A 31 -27.48 -32.88 -29.58
C GLU A 31 -26.70 -32.54 -30.86
N GLY A 32 -25.38 -32.37 -30.74
CA GLY A 32 -24.47 -32.22 -31.89
C GLY A 32 -23.16 -31.54 -31.54
N GLY A 33 -22.06 -32.28 -31.55
CA GLY A 33 -20.75 -31.85 -31.08
C GLY A 33 -20.23 -30.55 -31.71
N GLY A 34 -20.08 -29.52 -30.87
CA GLY A 34 -19.36 -28.29 -31.14
C GLY A 34 -18.88 -27.70 -29.81
N ASN A 35 -17.64 -27.19 -29.78
CA ASN A 35 -17.00 -26.66 -28.57
C ASN A 35 -17.84 -25.51 -27.98
N GLU A 36 -18.51 -25.76 -26.85
CA GLU A 36 -19.36 -24.78 -26.18
C GLU A 36 -18.51 -23.72 -25.49
N SER A 37 -18.55 -22.49 -26.01
CA SER A 37 -18.04 -21.32 -25.29
C SER A 37 -19.11 -20.80 -24.35
N LYS A 38 -18.88 -20.93 -23.03
CA LYS A 38 -19.75 -20.38 -21.99
C LYS A 38 -19.84 -18.85 -22.15
N LYS A 39 -21.00 -18.37 -22.63
CA LYS A 39 -21.28 -16.93 -22.69
C LYS A 39 -21.60 -16.45 -21.26
N SER A 40 -20.62 -15.82 -20.61
CA SER A 40 -20.87 -15.16 -19.32
C SER A 40 -21.63 -13.86 -19.58
N GLU A 41 -22.79 -13.71 -18.95
CA GLU A 41 -23.53 -12.45 -18.95
C GLU A 41 -22.93 -11.55 -17.85
N LYS A 42 -22.47 -10.37 -18.24
CA LYS A 42 -21.94 -9.37 -17.30
C LYS A 42 -23.09 -8.50 -16.84
N VAL A 43 -23.44 -8.60 -15.55
CA VAL A 43 -24.43 -7.72 -14.93
C VAL A 43 -23.69 -6.60 -14.22
N THR A 44 -24.05 -5.36 -14.52
CA THR A 44 -23.50 -4.17 -13.85
C THR A 44 -24.42 -3.78 -12.70
N THR A 45 -23.92 -3.82 -11.46
CA THR A 45 -24.68 -3.40 -10.27
C THR A 45 -24.04 -2.18 -9.62
N LYS A 46 -24.88 -1.31 -9.02
CA LYS A 46 -24.38 -0.22 -8.17
C LYS A 46 -23.98 -0.78 -6.81
N SER A 47 -22.78 -0.44 -6.38
CA SER A 47 -22.16 -0.89 -5.14
C SER A 47 -21.59 0.31 -4.39
N VAL A 48 -21.47 0.20 -3.06
CA VAL A 48 -20.95 1.27 -2.19
C VAL A 48 -19.79 0.70 -1.38
N ARG A 49 -18.71 1.48 -1.26
CA ARG A 49 -17.55 1.14 -0.42
C ARG A 49 -17.14 2.35 0.43
N ASN A 50 -16.68 2.07 1.64
CA ASN A 50 -16.17 3.07 2.57
C ASN A 50 -14.63 3.03 2.53
N TYR A 51 -14.00 4.19 2.51
CA TYR A 51 -12.53 4.32 2.57
C TYR A 51 -12.11 4.89 3.92
N ALA A 52 -11.07 4.32 4.52
CA ALA A 52 -10.50 4.84 5.74
C ALA A 52 -9.75 6.16 5.45
N THR A 53 -9.82 7.09 6.40
CA THR A 53 -9.08 8.35 6.32
C THR A 53 -7.57 8.11 6.40
N PHE A 54 -6.79 9.06 5.86
CA PHE A 54 -5.33 8.98 5.96
C PHE A 54 -4.82 8.97 7.40
N GLU A 55 -5.47 9.71 8.29
CA GLU A 55 -5.14 9.70 9.72
C GLU A 55 -5.29 8.30 10.33
N LYS A 56 -6.44 7.65 10.13
CA LYS A 56 -6.69 6.28 10.59
C LYS A 56 -5.70 5.28 9.98
N ALA A 57 -5.32 5.53 8.73
CA ALA A 57 -4.35 4.72 8.00
C ALA A 57 -2.93 4.78 8.61
N LEU A 58 -2.55 5.91 9.22
CA LEU A 58 -1.26 6.12 9.89
C LEU A 58 -1.21 5.61 11.33
N THR A 59 -2.37 5.36 11.95
CA THR A 59 -2.47 4.77 13.30
C THR A 59 -2.53 3.25 13.29
N LEU A 60 -2.44 2.61 12.12
CA LEU A 60 -2.63 1.17 11.99
C LEU A 60 -1.42 0.39 12.54
N ASP A 61 -1.71 -0.58 13.42
CA ASP A 61 -0.73 -1.58 13.86
C ASP A 61 -0.69 -2.74 12.86
N TRP A 62 0.37 -2.77 12.06
CA TRP A 62 0.59 -3.80 11.06
C TRP A 62 1.05 -5.11 11.71
N LYS A 63 0.14 -6.09 11.80
CA LYS A 63 0.46 -7.45 12.24
C LYS A 63 0.72 -8.35 11.01
N PRO A 64 1.87 -9.04 10.93
CA PRO A 64 2.17 -9.89 9.80
C PRO A 64 1.36 -11.19 9.90
N ASN A 65 0.54 -11.51 8.91
CA ASN A 65 -0.09 -12.82 8.77
C ASN A 65 0.41 -13.51 7.48
N ARG A 66 0.74 -14.80 7.56
CA ARG A 66 1.10 -15.86 6.57
C ARG A 66 1.87 -15.52 5.26
N ARG A 67 1.81 -14.31 4.69
CA ARG A 67 2.59 -13.83 3.53
C ARG A 67 3.73 -12.90 3.99
N GLN A 68 4.68 -13.44 4.73
CA GLN A 68 5.63 -12.66 5.51
C GLN A 68 6.59 -11.78 4.70
N ALA A 69 7.04 -12.16 3.50
CA ALA A 69 8.07 -11.39 2.78
C ALA A 69 7.53 -10.09 2.16
N THR A 70 6.42 -10.18 1.41
CA THR A 70 5.80 -9.01 0.76
C THR A 70 5.21 -8.04 1.79
N ILE A 71 4.65 -8.57 2.89
CA ILE A 71 4.16 -7.75 4.00
C ILE A 71 5.33 -7.06 4.71
N ARG A 72 6.46 -7.75 4.94
CA ARG A 72 7.66 -7.12 5.51
C ARG A 72 8.13 -5.93 4.67
N SER A 73 8.22 -6.09 3.35
CA SER A 73 8.61 -5.01 2.44
C SER A 73 7.65 -3.82 2.53
N ALA A 74 6.34 -4.07 2.55
CA ALA A 74 5.34 -3.01 2.73
C ALA A 74 5.39 -2.35 4.11
N VAL A 75 5.64 -3.10 5.18
CA VAL A 75 5.83 -2.57 6.54
C VAL A 75 7.06 -1.66 6.61
N THR A 76 8.16 -2.03 5.94
CA THR A 76 9.34 -1.16 5.81
C THR A 76 9.00 0.14 5.08
N THR A 77 8.35 0.08 3.92
CA THR A 77 7.92 1.28 3.17
C THR A 77 6.94 2.14 3.99
N TYR A 78 6.03 1.52 4.74
CA TYR A 78 5.09 2.21 5.62
C TYR A 78 5.79 2.93 6.78
N ASN A 79 6.71 2.27 7.47
CA ASN A 79 7.49 2.91 8.54
C ASN A 79 8.38 4.02 8.00
N LEU A 80 8.93 3.85 6.80
CA LEU A 80 9.69 4.90 6.12
C LEU A 80 8.81 6.12 5.82
N LEU A 81 7.60 5.92 5.30
CA LEU A 81 6.62 6.99 5.11
C LEU A 81 6.37 7.75 6.42
N ARG A 82 6.08 7.03 7.51
CA ARG A 82 5.85 7.67 8.82
C ARG A 82 7.07 8.44 9.31
N GLY A 83 8.26 7.87 9.18
CA GLY A 83 9.51 8.54 9.56
C GLY A 83 9.78 9.80 8.74
N LEU A 84 9.52 9.76 7.43
CA LEU A 84 9.65 10.93 6.55
C LEU A 84 8.63 12.03 6.90
N LEU A 85 7.39 11.67 7.22
CA LEU A 85 6.38 12.64 7.68
C LEU A 85 6.79 13.30 9.01
N ALA A 86 7.28 12.53 9.98
CA ALA A 86 7.77 13.08 11.24
C ALA A 86 9.05 13.90 11.08
N PHE A 87 9.93 13.53 10.14
CA PHE A 87 11.08 14.35 9.80
C PHE A 87 10.63 15.71 9.22
N TYR A 88 9.65 15.68 8.31
CA TYR A 88 9.08 16.90 7.74
C TYR A 88 8.41 17.77 8.81
N GLU A 89 7.72 17.16 9.77
CA GLU A 89 7.10 17.87 10.90
C GLU A 89 8.14 18.57 11.78
N GLN A 90 9.31 17.95 12.00
CA GLN A 90 10.39 18.51 12.84
C GLN A 90 11.26 19.56 12.13
N TYR A 91 11.59 19.33 10.86
CA TYR A 91 12.58 20.14 10.14
C TYR A 91 11.97 21.00 9.02
N HIS A 92 10.67 20.87 8.75
CA HIS A 92 9.93 21.57 7.69
C HIS A 92 10.54 21.44 6.28
N ARG A 93 11.26 20.34 6.04
CA ARG A 93 11.86 19.97 4.77
C ARG A 93 12.02 18.46 4.65
N SER A 94 12.21 17.98 3.43
CA SER A 94 12.60 16.58 3.19
C SER A 94 14.10 16.37 3.47
N PRO A 95 14.52 15.15 3.83
CA PRO A 95 15.93 14.75 3.82
C PRO A 95 16.54 14.97 2.44
N ALA A 96 17.75 15.53 2.39
CA ALA A 96 18.40 15.89 1.12
C ALA A 96 19.85 15.41 1.07
N LEU A 97 20.33 15.07 -0.14
CA LEU A 97 21.71 14.63 -0.34
C LEU A 97 22.75 15.67 0.13
N ALA A 98 22.45 16.96 0.00
CA ALA A 98 23.34 18.04 0.41
C ALA A 98 23.61 18.06 1.94
N THR A 99 22.63 17.59 2.72
CA THR A 99 22.67 17.55 4.19
C THR A 99 22.71 16.11 4.71
N ARG A 100 23.11 15.15 3.86
CA ARG A 100 23.08 13.71 4.15
C ARG A 100 23.72 13.33 5.49
N ASP A 101 24.88 13.90 5.79
CA ASP A 101 25.66 13.52 6.98
C ASP A 101 24.96 13.92 8.29
N VAL A 102 23.99 14.84 8.22
CA VAL A 102 23.13 15.25 9.35
C VAL A 102 21.75 14.59 9.26
N ASP A 103 21.18 14.53 8.05
CA ASP A 103 19.81 14.05 7.83
C ASP A 103 19.66 12.56 8.04
N VAL A 104 20.65 11.77 7.60
CA VAL A 104 20.58 10.30 7.73
C VAL A 104 20.58 9.89 9.21
N PRO A 105 21.49 10.39 10.08
CA PRO A 105 21.42 10.12 11.51
C PRO A 105 20.10 10.58 12.15
N ASN A 106 19.62 11.77 11.81
CA ASN A 106 18.37 12.31 12.38
C ASN A 106 17.16 11.46 11.98
N LEU A 107 17.05 11.08 10.72
CA LEU A 107 15.99 10.21 10.22
C LEU A 107 16.07 8.82 10.88
N MET A 108 17.27 8.28 11.07
CA MET A 108 17.48 7.00 11.75
C MET A 108 16.98 7.04 13.19
N ILE A 109 17.26 8.10 13.95
CA ILE A 109 16.76 8.29 15.33
C ILE A 109 15.23 8.35 15.35
N ILE A 110 14.61 9.07 14.43
CA ILE A 110 13.15 9.17 14.33
C ILE A 110 12.55 7.79 14.06
N LEU A 111 13.09 7.06 13.09
CA LEU A 111 12.62 5.74 12.70
C LEU A 111 12.81 4.72 13.81
N GLU A 112 13.97 4.71 14.49
CA GLU A 112 14.25 3.83 15.62
C GLU A 112 13.24 4.07 16.75
N ARG A 113 13.02 5.34 17.13
CA ARG A 113 12.01 5.73 18.13
C ARG A 113 10.61 5.24 17.76
N MET A 114 10.21 5.33 16.49
CA MET A 114 8.92 4.81 16.01
C MET A 114 8.83 3.30 16.13
N THR A 115 9.87 2.57 15.71
CA THR A 115 9.91 1.11 15.82
C THR A 115 9.98 0.60 17.26
N SER A 116 10.67 1.32 18.16
CA SER A 116 10.72 0.97 19.58
C SER A 116 9.37 1.19 20.26
N SER A 117 8.63 2.24 19.88
CA SER A 117 7.29 2.51 20.42
C SER A 117 6.28 1.43 20.03
N THR A 118 6.35 0.91 18.80
CA THR A 118 5.49 -0.19 18.33
C THR A 118 5.91 -1.54 18.90
N ALA A 119 7.22 -1.78 19.08
CA ALA A 119 7.73 -2.99 19.73
C ALA A 119 7.36 -3.07 21.22
N ALA A 120 7.40 -1.94 21.94
CA ALA A 120 6.99 -1.85 23.35
C ALA A 120 5.46 -2.02 23.53
N ALA A 121 4.65 -1.56 22.57
CA ALA A 121 3.21 -1.84 22.56
C ALA A 121 2.90 -3.32 22.24
N ALA A 122 3.70 -3.94 21.37
CA ALA A 122 3.55 -5.34 20.98
C ALA A 122 3.94 -6.34 22.08
N SER A 123 4.87 -6.01 22.98
CA SER A 123 5.30 -6.87 24.09
C SER A 123 4.25 -7.02 25.22
N SER A 124 3.23 -6.16 25.26
CA SER A 124 2.04 -6.31 26.13
C SER A 124 0.96 -7.26 25.58
N SER A 125 1.05 -7.65 24.30
CA SER A 125 0.15 -8.65 23.70
C SER A 125 0.91 -9.95 23.48
N SER A 126 0.57 -10.96 24.28
CA SER A 126 1.17 -12.30 24.28
C SER A 126 0.92 -13.02 22.94
N SER A 127 1.69 -12.68 21.92
CA SER A 127 1.77 -13.40 20.64
C SER A 127 3.10 -13.02 19.99
N SER A 128 4.05 -13.93 20.16
CA SER A 128 5.42 -13.92 19.65
C SER A 128 5.48 -13.80 18.12
N ASN A 129 5.29 -12.61 17.59
CA ASN A 129 5.64 -12.25 16.22
C ASN A 129 6.45 -10.95 16.25
N ASN A 130 7.65 -11.02 16.83
CA ASN A 130 8.67 -9.98 16.65
C ASN A 130 8.96 -9.87 15.16
N ILE A 131 8.34 -8.90 14.48
CA ILE A 131 8.87 -8.41 13.21
C ILE A 131 10.21 -7.80 13.60
N ASN A 132 11.29 -8.55 13.37
CA ASN A 132 12.61 -7.94 13.28
C ASN A 132 12.56 -7.08 12.02
N ILE A 133 12.02 -5.86 12.15
CA ILE A 133 12.16 -4.83 11.14
C ILE A 133 13.66 -4.72 10.95
N GLU A 134 14.13 -4.93 9.72
CA GLU A 134 15.56 -4.83 9.43
C GLU A 134 16.08 -3.56 10.08
N LYS A 135 17.11 -3.71 10.92
CA LYS A 135 17.72 -2.59 11.61
C LYS A 135 18.06 -1.55 10.56
N TRP A 136 17.52 -0.34 10.71
CA TRP A 136 17.73 0.74 9.76
C TRP A 136 19.23 0.88 9.50
N ASN A 137 19.65 0.66 8.25
CA ASN A 137 21.03 0.82 7.86
C ASN A 137 21.19 2.14 7.11
N GLU A 138 22.41 2.68 7.18
CA GLU A 138 22.73 3.96 6.55
C GLU A 138 22.59 3.89 5.02
N GLU A 139 22.84 2.72 4.42
CA GLU A 139 22.79 2.50 2.97
C GLU A 139 21.36 2.59 2.41
N LEU A 140 20.39 1.97 3.08
CA LEU A 140 18.96 2.06 2.76
C LEU A 140 18.47 3.48 2.92
N LEU A 141 18.88 4.17 4.00
CA LEU A 141 18.50 5.56 4.20
C LEU A 141 19.09 6.47 3.12
N LYS A 142 20.34 6.26 2.71
CA LYS A 142 20.98 7.00 1.60
C LYS A 142 20.19 6.89 0.30
N ASP A 143 19.66 5.72 -0.02
CA ASP A 143 18.84 5.52 -1.21
C ASP A 143 17.55 6.38 -1.16
N VAL A 144 16.94 6.55 0.02
CA VAL A 144 15.71 7.34 0.20
C VAL A 144 15.87 8.80 -0.19
N LEU A 145 17.05 9.39 0.03
CA LEU A 145 17.36 10.81 -0.20
C LEU A 145 17.37 11.23 -1.68
N THR A 146 17.40 10.27 -2.61
CA THR A 146 17.44 10.53 -4.05
C THR A 146 16.05 10.54 -4.65
N ASP A 147 15.82 11.30 -5.72
CA ASP A 147 14.61 11.13 -6.54
C ASP A 147 14.89 10.10 -7.65
N ASN A 148 14.03 9.08 -7.75
CA ASN A 148 14.15 8.03 -8.75
C ASN A 148 12.99 8.09 -9.73
N ASN A 149 13.28 8.49 -10.97
CA ASN A 149 12.29 8.65 -12.05
C ASN A 149 11.54 7.33 -12.38
N ALA A 150 12.20 6.18 -12.24
CA ALA A 150 11.57 4.89 -12.48
C ALA A 150 10.49 4.61 -11.42
N VAL A 151 10.79 4.89 -10.15
CA VAL A 151 9.82 4.74 -9.05
C VAL A 151 8.67 5.73 -9.20
N ALA A 152 8.97 6.99 -9.55
CA ALA A 152 7.95 8.00 -9.83
C ALA A 152 6.99 7.55 -10.94
N SER A 153 7.52 6.93 -12.01
CA SER A 153 6.71 6.41 -13.12
C SER A 153 5.81 5.25 -12.69
N ILE A 154 6.32 4.32 -11.87
CA ILE A 154 5.55 3.17 -11.37
C ILE A 154 4.42 3.65 -10.45
N VAL A 155 4.75 4.45 -9.44
CA VAL A 155 3.78 4.98 -8.47
C VAL A 155 2.77 5.88 -9.17
N GLY A 156 3.24 6.78 -10.05
CA GLY A 156 2.40 7.67 -10.82
C GLY A 156 1.43 6.93 -11.76
N GLY A 157 1.87 5.84 -12.39
CA GLY A 157 1.00 5.00 -13.21
C GLY A 157 -0.11 4.33 -12.40
N ILE A 158 0.22 3.80 -11.22
CA ILE A 158 -0.76 3.17 -10.32
C ILE A 158 -1.75 4.20 -9.78
N MET A 159 -1.25 5.35 -9.32
CA MET A 159 -2.07 6.46 -8.84
C MET A 159 -3.00 6.99 -9.94
N SER A 160 -2.49 7.20 -11.16
CA SER A 160 -3.29 7.68 -12.29
C SER A 160 -4.41 6.69 -12.65
N HIS A 161 -4.11 5.39 -12.64
CA HIS A 161 -5.10 4.36 -12.90
C HIS A 161 -6.19 4.31 -11.81
N ASP A 162 -5.83 4.48 -10.54
CA ASP A 162 -6.81 4.59 -9.45
C ASP A 162 -7.66 5.88 -9.55
N ILE A 163 -7.08 7.00 -9.99
CA ILE A 163 -7.82 8.25 -10.24
C ILE A 163 -8.84 8.06 -11.37
N ILE A 164 -8.43 7.45 -12.49
CA ILE A 164 -9.33 7.17 -13.62
C ILE A 164 -10.51 6.29 -13.17
N LYS A 165 -10.24 5.27 -12.35
CA LYS A 165 -11.29 4.42 -11.76
C LYS A 165 -12.24 5.18 -10.84
N ALA A 166 -11.68 6.04 -9.98
CA ALA A 166 -12.46 6.88 -9.07
C ALA A 166 -13.41 7.82 -9.82
N ILE A 167 -12.95 8.41 -10.92
CA ILE A 167 -13.74 9.35 -11.74
C ILE A 167 -14.77 8.60 -12.60
N SER A 168 -14.38 7.47 -13.18
CA SER A 168 -15.26 6.64 -14.04
C SER A 168 -16.27 5.79 -13.26
N LYS A 169 -16.31 5.90 -11.92
CA LYS A 169 -17.20 5.12 -11.06
C LYS A 169 -17.00 3.61 -11.23
N GLN A 170 -15.78 3.18 -11.53
CA GLN A 170 -15.39 1.77 -11.48
C GLN A 170 -14.92 1.40 -10.08
N GLU A 171 -14.84 0.11 -9.78
CA GLU A 171 -14.29 -0.39 -8.52
C GLU A 171 -12.82 0.04 -8.36
N PRO A 172 -12.52 0.95 -7.42
CA PRO A 172 -11.16 1.34 -7.09
C PRO A 172 -10.59 0.27 -6.17
N LYS A 173 -9.30 -0.02 -6.35
CA LYS A 173 -8.60 -1.06 -5.56
C LYS A 173 -8.46 -0.64 -4.08
N ASP A 174 -7.60 -1.32 -3.34
CA ASP A 174 -7.32 -1.07 -1.92
C ASP A 174 -6.70 0.31 -1.60
N ASN A 175 -6.85 0.79 -0.36
CA ASN A 175 -6.47 2.15 0.09
C ASN A 175 -4.98 2.47 -0.09
N PHE A 176 -4.10 1.58 0.37
CA PHE A 176 -2.66 1.77 0.25
C PHE A 176 -2.08 0.92 -0.85
N PHE A 177 -1.12 1.49 -1.56
CA PHE A 177 -0.15 0.77 -2.35
C PHE A 177 1.24 1.15 -1.86
N PHE A 178 2.08 0.15 -1.61
CA PHE A 178 3.50 0.31 -1.27
C PHE A 178 4.36 -0.33 -2.32
N PHE A 179 5.44 0.34 -2.70
CA PHE A 179 6.44 -0.14 -3.63
C PHE A 179 7.83 -0.08 -3.00
N ASN A 180 8.59 -1.15 -3.23
CA ASN A 180 10.00 -1.25 -2.88
C ASN A 180 10.79 -1.68 -4.12
N GLY A 181 11.57 -0.74 -4.65
CA GLY A 181 12.42 -0.90 -5.83
C GLY A 181 13.63 -1.79 -5.62
N LEU A 182 14.10 -2.01 -4.39
CA LEU A 182 15.19 -2.96 -4.12
C LEU A 182 14.72 -4.41 -4.31
N SER A 183 13.48 -4.70 -3.89
CA SER A 183 12.85 -6.01 -4.10
C SER A 183 12.03 -6.11 -5.37
N CYS A 184 11.92 -5.02 -6.14
CA CYS A 184 10.99 -4.86 -7.27
C CYS A 184 9.57 -5.35 -6.96
N ALA A 185 9.08 -5.09 -5.76
CA ALA A 185 7.81 -5.62 -5.26
C ALA A 185 6.84 -4.48 -4.93
N GLY A 186 5.59 -4.64 -5.39
CA GLY A 186 4.47 -3.78 -5.04
C GLY A 186 3.40 -4.56 -4.28
N LEU A 187 2.83 -3.95 -3.24
CA LEU A 187 1.74 -4.54 -2.48
C LEU A 187 0.62 -3.52 -2.26
N SER A 188 -0.59 -3.88 -2.68
CA SER A 188 -1.81 -3.18 -2.31
C SER A 188 -2.38 -3.78 -1.04
N ILE A 189 -2.81 -2.94 -0.11
CA ILE A 189 -3.36 -3.38 1.18
C ILE A 189 -4.64 -2.61 1.49
N PRO A 190 -5.76 -3.31 1.72
CA PRO A 190 -6.98 -2.68 2.18
C PRO A 190 -6.82 -2.27 3.65
N ILE A 191 -7.29 -1.08 3.97
CA ILE A 191 -7.48 -0.67 5.36
C ILE A 191 -8.97 -0.78 5.65
N ALA A 192 -9.31 -1.59 6.65
CA ALA A 192 -10.69 -1.70 7.10
C ALA A 192 -11.16 -0.36 7.71
N CYS A 193 -12.35 0.07 7.31
CA CYS A 193 -13.10 1.11 8.00
C CYS A 193 -13.68 0.59 9.30
#